data_AF-A0A3D3FGN6-F1
#
_entry.id   AF-A0A3D3FGN6-F1
#
_cell.length_a   1.000
_cell.length_b   1.000
_cell.length_c   1.000
_cell.angle_alpha   90.00
_cell.angle_beta   90.00
_cell.angle_gamma   90.00
#
_symmetry.space_group_name_H-M   'P 1'
#
loop_
_entity.id
_entity.type
_entity.pdbx_description
1 polymer ?
#
loop_
_entity_poly.entity_id
_entity_poly.type
_entity_poly.pdbx_seq_one_letter_code
_entity_poly.pdbx_strand_id
1 'polypeptide(L)' 'MYWNDHMPPHFHADYGSNHILVNIREMVVLQGVFPFRQLKLVLAWGELHEAELMANWNRAEELRN' A
#
# COMPACT_ATOMS: atom_id res chain seq x y z
N MET A 1 -18.55 11.13 -9.06
CA MET A 1 -17.29 10.91 -8.30
C MET A 1 -16.19 10.68 -9.32
N TYR A 2 -15.22 11.57 -9.38
CA TYR A 2 -14.13 11.50 -10.35
C TYR A 2 -13.22 10.33 -9.96
N TRP A 3 -13.29 9.25 -10.73
CA TRP A 3 -12.39 8.08 -10.65
C TRP A 3 -10.92 8.42 -11.03
N ASN A 4 -10.68 9.69 -11.40
CA ASN A 4 -9.43 10.19 -11.95
C ASN A 4 -8.58 10.98 -10.93
N ASP A 5 -8.99 11.03 -9.66
CA ASP A 5 -8.09 11.46 -8.58
C ASP A 5 -7.13 10.31 -8.29
N HIS A 6 -5.85 10.53 -8.59
CA HIS A 6 -4.76 9.58 -8.39
C HIS A 6 -4.89 8.90 -7.03
N MET A 7 -5.01 7.57 -7.02
CA MET A 7 -4.92 6.83 -5.76
C MET A 7 -3.63 7.26 -5.05
N PRO A 8 -3.68 7.53 -3.73
CA PRO A 8 -2.48 7.88 -3.00
C PRO A 8 -1.43 6.77 -3.17
N PRO A 9 -0.14 7.06 -2.95
CA PRO A 9 0.90 6.04 -2.97
C PRO A 9 0.51 4.86 -2.11
N HIS A 10 0.46 3.68 -2.72
CA HIS A 10 0.01 2.47 -2.05
C HIS A 10 0.82 1.26 -2.46
N PHE A 11 0.78 0.23 -1.63
CA PHE A 11 1.28 -1.10 -1.97
C PHE A 11 0.21 -2.16 -1.68
N HIS A 12 0.33 -3.29 -2.37
CA HIS A 12 -0.54 -4.44 -2.16
C HIS A 12 0.15 -5.46 -1.25
N ALA A 13 -0.64 -6.14 -0.43
CA ALA A 13 -0.18 -7.30 0.31
C ALA A 13 -1.22 -8.41 0.23
N ASP A 14 -0.72 -9.65 0.09
CA ASP A 14 -1.55 -10.85 -0.05
C ASP A 14 -1.28 -11.84 1.09
N TYR A 15 -2.34 -12.42 1.63
CA TYR A 15 -2.26 -13.48 2.63
C TYR A 15 -3.40 -14.49 2.46
N GLY A 16 -3.04 -15.69 1.97
CA GLY A 16 -4.03 -16.70 1.60
C GLY A 16 -4.94 -16.16 0.49
N SER A 17 -6.25 -16.16 0.74
CA SER A 17 -7.26 -15.59 -0.17
C SER A 17 -7.58 -14.11 0.11
N ASN A 18 -6.91 -13.48 1.08
CA ASN A 18 -7.15 -12.08 1.42
C ASN A 18 -6.13 -11.19 0.73
N HIS A 19 -6.56 -10.02 0.27
CA HIS A 19 -5.73 -9.01 -0.38
C HIS A 19 -6.04 -7.66 0.26
N ILE A 20 -5.02 -6.87 0.56
CA ILE A 20 -5.17 -5.50 1.08
C ILE A 20 -4.39 -4.50 0.24
N LEU A 21 -4.89 -3.27 0.26
CA LEU A 21 -4.26 -2.10 -0.32
C LEU A 21 -3.93 -1.13 0.81
N VAL A 22 -2.65 -0.79 0.97
CA VAL A 22 -2.14 0.00 2.10
C VAL A 22 -1.58 1.31 1.60
N ASN A 23 -2.01 2.42 2.18
CA ASN A 23 -1.42 3.74 1.96
C ASN A 23 0.02 3.77 2.49
N ILE A 24 0.99 4.10 1.64
CA ILE A 24 2.41 4.16 2.02
C ILE A 24 2.69 5.33 2.98
N ARG A 25 1.99 6.47 2.89
CA ARG A 25 2.29 7.64 3.75
C ARG A 25 1.69 7.55 5.14
N GLU A 26 0.54 6.90 5.25
CA GLU A 26 -0.24 6.86 6.49
C GLU A 26 -0.19 5.48 7.17
N MET A 27 0.33 4.45 6.49
CA MET A 27 0.29 3.05 6.91
C MET A 27 -1.09 2.60 7.38
N VAL A 28 -2.11 2.97 6.60
CA VAL A 28 -3.51 2.57 6.80
C VAL A 28 -4.01 1.74 5.62
N VAL A 29 -4.92 0.81 5.91
CA VAL A 29 -5.59 0.01 4.87
C VAL A 29 -6.64 0.88 4.19
N LEU A 30 -6.51 1.03 2.88
CA LEU A 30 -7.48 1.70 2.01
C LEU A 30 -8.56 0.71 1.52
N GLN A 31 -8.20 -0.55 1.30
CA GLN A 31 -9.12 -1.59 0.85
C GLN A 31 -8.69 -2.98 1.33
N GLY A 32 -9.68 -3.86 1.56
CA GLY A 32 -9.47 -5.24 1.95
C GLY A 32 -9.39 -5.43 3.46
N VAL A 33 -9.25 -6.68 3.90
CA VAL A 33 -9.17 -7.03 5.32
C VAL A 33 -8.19 -8.18 5.52
N PHE A 34 -7.28 -8.00 6.48
CA PHE A 34 -6.40 -9.05 6.99
C PHE A 34 -6.79 -9.44 8.42
N PRO A 35 -6.50 -10.68 8.85
CA PRO A 35 -6.53 -10.99 10.27
C PRO A 35 -5.48 -10.15 11.01
N PHE A 36 -5.78 -9.80 12.27
CA PHE A 36 -5.05 -8.79 13.04
C PHE A 36 -3.53 -8.98 13.07
N ARG A 37 -3.05 -10.23 13.21
CA ARG A 37 -1.61 -10.52 13.30
C ARG A 37 -0.89 -10.20 11.99
N GLN A 38 -1.48 -10.58 10.86
CA GLN A 38 -0.92 -10.32 9.53
C GLN A 38 -0.96 -8.84 9.20
N LEU A 39 -2.06 -8.17 9.55
CA LEU A 39 -2.14 -6.71 9.40
C LEU A 39 -1.02 -6.02 10.18
N LYS A 40 -0.82 -6.36 11.45
CA LYS A 40 0.26 -5.77 12.26
C LYS A 40 1.64 -5.99 11.66
N LEU A 41 1.91 -7.19 11.13
CA LEU A 41 3.19 -7.50 10.48
C LEU A 41 3.40 -6.66 9.21
N VAL A 42 2.38 -6.56 8.35
CA VAL A 42 2.47 -5.80 7.10
C VAL A 42 2.63 -4.31 7.37
N LEU A 43 1.87 -3.74 8.31
CA LEU A 43 1.99 -2.31 8.63
C LEU A 43 3.35 -1.99 9.25
N ALA A 44 3.86 -2.83 10.16
CA ALA A 44 5.19 -2.64 10.72
C ALA A 44 6.29 -2.78 9.65
N TRP A 45 6.18 -3.77 8.76
CA TRP A 45 7.10 -3.90 7.63
C TRP A 45 7.04 -2.68 6.71
N GLY A 46 5.83 -2.19 6.41
CA GLY A 46 5.63 -0.99 5.61
C GLY A 46 6.31 0.22 6.22
N GLU A 47 6.09 0.49 7.51
CA GLU A 47 6.73 1.59 8.24
C GLU A 47 8.26 1.55 8.16
N LEU A 48 8.86 0.36 8.34
CA LEU A 48 10.32 0.20 8.22
C LEU A 48 10.86 0.47 6.81
N HIS A 49 10.04 0.31 5.78
CA HIS A 49 10.45 0.41 4.36
C HIS A 49 9.76 1.57 3.63
N GLU A 50 9.18 2.54 4.34
CA GLU A 50 8.39 3.64 3.75
C GLU A 50 9.15 4.35 2.63
N ALA A 51 10.41 4.71 2.88
CA ALA A 51 11.25 5.42 1.91
C ALA A 51 11.47 4.61 0.62
N GLU A 52 11.69 3.29 0.73
CA GLU A 52 11.89 2.40 -0.42
C GLU A 52 10.58 2.21 -1.20
N LEU A 53 9.45 2.04 -0.49
CA LEU A 53 8.13 1.95 -1.09
C LEU A 53 7.77 3.24 -1.84
N MET A 54 8.04 4.41 -1.26
CA MET A 54 7.84 5.70 -1.92
C MET A 54 8.72 5.85 -3.17
N ALA A 55 9.99 5.44 -3.11
CA ALA A 55 10.88 5.49 -4.26
C ALA A 55 10.39 4.58 -5.41
N ASN A 56 9.94 3.36 -5.07
CA ASN A 56 9.35 2.43 -6.03
C ASN A 56 8.05 2.96 -6.64
N TRP A 57 7.18 3.56 -5.82
CA TRP A 57 5.95 4.18 -6.28
C TRP A 57 6.22 5.29 -7.29
N ASN A 58 7.12 6.22 -6.96
CA ASN A 58 7.45 7.34 -7.85
C ASN A 58 8.01 6.83 -9.19
N ARG A 59 8.88 5.82 -9.15
CA ARG A 59 9.41 5.19 -10.37
C ARG A 59 8.31 4.53 -11.22
N ALA A 60 7.33 3.89 -10.58
CA ALA A 60 6.21 3.28 -11.28
C ALA A 60 5.30 4.33 -11.94
N GLU A 61 5.04 5.45 -11.26
CA GLU A 61 4.27 6.58 -11.81
C GLU A 61 5.01 7.26 -12.98
N GLU A 62 6.33 7.43 -12.89
CA GLU A 62 7.15 7.97 -13.99
C GLU A 62 7.08 7.08 -15.25
N LEU A 63 7.08 5.76 -15.09
CA LEU A 63 6.95 4.80 -16.20
C LEU A 63 5.54 4.74 -16.81
N ARG A 64 4.55 5.33 -16.14
CA ARG A 64 3.15 5.34 -16.57
C ARG A 64 2.81 6.52 -17.50
N ASN A 65 3.71 7.51 -17.58
CA ASN A 65 3.63 8.70 -18.42
C ASN A 65 4.48 8.57 -19.69
#